data_AF-A0A4Z1BXJ5-F1
#
_entry.id   AF-A0A4Z1BXJ5-F1
#
_cell.length_a   1.000
_cell.length_b   1.000
_cell.length_c   1.000
_cell.angle_alpha   90.00
_cell.angle_beta   90.00
_cell.angle_gamma   90.00
#
_symmetry.space_group_name_H-M   'P 1'
#
loop_
_entity.id
_entity.type
_entity.pdbx_description
1 polymer ?
#
loop_
_entity_poly.entity_id
_entity_poly.type
_entity_poly.pdbx_seq_one_letter_code
_entity_poly.pdbx_strand_id
1 'polypeptide(L)'
;MIAAIRQALTIQPQETHQTPALADLIPDRARLAGCIDFEDFCDLIDKEATAHLTGVRLVRAARFRQMRRPRAYFDRKIDTHCLSVCLNNNRSMFAKAEAADWIAMQEAGHNGLWMATICEGRLDVVTRLTPNPEDAAELTAVAGLILRDLGPDQEPGFVDGDRLNLRRTNLFPDV
;
A
#
# COMPACT_ATOMS: atom_id res chain seq x y z
N MET A 1 -25.69 -6.86 51.80
CA MET A 1 -24.57 -7.42 51.00
C MET A 1 -25.10 -8.18 49.77
N ILE A 2 -25.98 -7.55 48.97
CA ILE A 2 -26.54 -8.14 47.73
C ILE A 2 -26.59 -7.09 46.58
N ALA A 3 -26.53 -5.79 46.89
CA ALA A 3 -26.57 -4.72 45.88
C ALA A 3 -25.28 -4.59 45.05
N ALA A 4 -24.10 -4.87 45.63
CA ALA A 4 -22.82 -4.70 44.94
C ALA A 4 -22.56 -5.75 43.83
N ILE A 5 -23.27 -6.88 43.83
CA ILE A 5 -23.07 -7.95 42.85
C ILE A 5 -23.91 -7.72 41.58
N ARG A 6 -25.00 -6.93 41.65
CA ARG A 6 -25.83 -6.64 40.47
C ARG A 6 -25.24 -5.58 39.53
N GLN A 7 -24.25 -4.81 39.96
CA GLN A 7 -23.59 -3.81 39.11
C GLN A 7 -22.45 -4.38 38.24
N ALA A 8 -22.02 -5.62 38.49
CA ALA A 8 -20.88 -6.23 37.78
C ALA A 8 -21.26 -6.99 36.49
N LEU A 9 -22.53 -6.97 36.07
CA LEU A 9 -23.04 -7.76 34.93
C LEU A 9 -23.66 -6.95 33.80
N THR A 10 -23.50 -5.63 33.78
CA THR A 10 -23.61 -4.86 32.54
C THR A 10 -22.29 -4.98 31.78
N ILE A 11 -22.07 -6.15 31.18
CA ILE A 11 -21.18 -6.24 30.01
C ILE A 11 -21.88 -5.38 28.96
N GLN A 12 -21.49 -4.11 28.87
CA GLN A 12 -21.77 -3.36 27.65
C GLN A 12 -21.16 -4.20 26.52
N PRO A 13 -21.90 -4.51 25.45
CA PRO A 13 -21.27 -5.09 24.28
C PRO A 13 -20.16 -4.12 23.90
N GLN A 14 -18.91 -4.54 24.04
CA GLN A 14 -17.83 -3.83 23.38
C GLN A 14 -18.28 -3.73 21.93
N GLU A 15 -18.42 -2.50 21.43
CA GLU A 15 -18.55 -2.29 20.00
C GLU A 15 -17.40 -3.06 19.38
N THR A 16 -17.71 -4.20 18.77
CA THR A 16 -16.74 -4.92 17.96
C THR A 16 -16.43 -3.93 16.86
N HIS A 17 -15.29 -3.24 16.98
CA HIS A 17 -14.67 -2.57 15.85
C HIS A 17 -14.50 -3.65 14.79
N GLN A 18 -15.46 -3.73 13.88
CA GLN A 18 -15.37 -4.61 12.73
C GLN A 18 -14.34 -3.94 11.84
N THR A 19 -13.16 -4.55 11.73
CA THR A 19 -12.22 -4.15 10.69
C THR A 19 -12.95 -4.25 9.35
N PRO A 20 -12.97 -3.17 8.55
CA PRO A 20 -13.64 -3.18 7.26
C PRO A 20 -13.08 -4.31 6.41
N ALA A 21 -13.93 -5.00 5.66
CA ALA A 21 -13.44 -6.01 4.73
C ALA A 21 -12.57 -5.33 3.67
N LEU A 22 -11.62 -6.06 3.08
CA LEU A 22 -10.77 -5.52 2.00
C LEU A 22 -11.58 -4.91 0.84
N ALA A 23 -12.73 -5.49 0.51
CA ALA A 23 -13.64 -4.97 -0.53
C ALA A 23 -14.29 -3.62 -0.14
N ASP A 24 -14.41 -3.34 1.16
CA ASP A 24 -14.95 -2.08 1.66
C ASP A 24 -13.94 -0.93 1.45
N LEU A 25 -12.66 -1.25 1.26
CA LEU A 25 -11.60 -0.28 0.95
C LEU A 25 -11.57 0.13 -0.52
N ILE A 26 -12.34 -0.51 -1.41
CA ILE A 26 -12.38 -0.15 -2.83
C ILE A 26 -12.96 1.26 -2.98
N PRO A 27 -12.30 2.19 -3.68
CA PRO A 27 -12.81 3.55 -3.87
C PRO A 27 -14.12 3.58 -4.65
N ASP A 28 -15.01 4.53 -4.35
CA ASP A 28 -16.31 4.64 -5.02
C ASP A 28 -16.19 4.81 -6.54
N ARG A 29 -15.16 5.52 -7.03
CA ARG A 29 -14.94 5.64 -8.48
C ARG A 29 -14.68 4.27 -9.13
N ALA A 30 -13.96 3.39 -8.44
CA ALA A 30 -13.65 2.06 -8.94
C ALA A 30 -14.89 1.17 -8.89
N ARG A 31 -15.72 1.29 -7.84
CA ARG A 31 -17.03 0.64 -7.78
C ARG A 31 -17.93 1.07 -8.94
N LEU A 32 -17.97 2.37 -9.26
CA LEU A 32 -18.71 2.90 -10.41
C LEU A 32 -18.16 2.39 -11.76
N ALA A 33 -16.88 2.04 -11.82
CA ALA A 33 -16.26 1.39 -12.96
C ALA A 33 -16.50 -0.14 -13.01
N GLY A 34 -17.20 -0.70 -12.03
CA GLY A 34 -17.58 -2.11 -11.97
C GLY A 34 -16.66 -3.00 -11.13
N CYS A 35 -15.69 -2.45 -10.38
CA CYS A 35 -14.85 -3.25 -9.48
C CYS A 35 -15.67 -3.74 -8.28
N ILE A 36 -15.76 -5.06 -8.09
CA ILE A 36 -16.46 -5.69 -6.97
C ILE A 36 -15.50 -6.20 -5.90
N ASP A 37 -14.24 -6.48 -6.27
CA ASP A 37 -13.21 -6.93 -5.34
C ASP A 37 -11.85 -6.24 -5.57
N PHE A 38 -10.85 -6.64 -4.77
CA PHE A 38 -9.51 -6.07 -4.82
C PHE A 38 -8.74 -6.45 -6.11
N GLU A 39 -9.03 -7.61 -6.71
CA GLU A 39 -8.39 -8.03 -7.95
C GLU A 39 -8.91 -7.19 -9.12
N ASP A 40 -10.21 -6.91 -9.18
CA ASP A 40 -10.78 -5.98 -10.16
C ASP A 40 -10.18 -4.58 -10.02
N PHE A 41 -9.95 -4.13 -8.78
CA PHE A 41 -9.30 -2.86 -8.54
C PHE A 41 -7.85 -2.87 -9.07
N CYS A 42 -7.10 -3.95 -8.85
CA CYS A 42 -5.78 -4.10 -9.43
C CYS A 42 -5.81 -4.10 -10.97
N ASP A 43 -6.80 -4.75 -11.59
CA ASP A 43 -7.01 -4.72 -13.05
C ASP A 43 -7.27 -3.30 -13.56
N LEU A 44 -8.12 -2.54 -12.88
CA LEU A 44 -8.41 -1.15 -13.23
C LEU A 44 -7.14 -0.29 -13.16
N ILE A 45 -6.40 -0.37 -12.06
CA ILE A 45 -5.17 0.41 -11.88
C ILE A 45 -4.10 0.02 -12.90
N ASP A 46 -3.96 -1.27 -13.22
CA ASP A 46 -3.02 -1.74 -14.26
C ASP A 46 -3.39 -1.20 -15.65
N LYS A 47 -4.68 -1.17 -15.97
CA LYS A 47 -5.20 -0.59 -17.21
C LYS A 47 -4.92 0.91 -17.28
N GLU A 48 -5.19 1.64 -16.21
CA GLU A 48 -4.96 3.09 -16.14
C GLU A 48 -3.48 3.45 -16.27
N ALA A 49 -2.61 2.76 -15.52
CA ALA A 49 -1.18 2.99 -15.54
C ALA A 49 -0.55 2.70 -16.91
N THR A 50 -1.19 1.87 -17.74
CA THR A 50 -0.68 1.47 -19.06
C THR A 50 -1.44 2.10 -20.25
N ALA A 51 -2.45 2.93 -19.99
CA ALA A 51 -3.33 3.51 -21.02
C ALA A 51 -2.60 4.32 -22.10
N HIS A 52 -1.43 4.88 -21.77
CA HIS A 52 -0.59 5.66 -22.68
C HIS A 52 0.37 4.82 -23.54
N LEU A 53 0.45 3.50 -23.31
CA LEU A 53 1.38 2.59 -23.98
C LEU A 53 0.68 1.84 -25.13
N THR A 54 1.43 1.50 -26.18
CA THR A 54 0.94 0.68 -27.29
C THR A 54 1.94 -0.42 -27.68
N GLY A 55 1.45 -1.41 -28.44
CA GLY A 55 2.26 -2.46 -29.04
C GLY A 55 3.08 -3.27 -28.02
N VAL A 56 4.35 -3.52 -28.33
CA VAL A 56 5.25 -4.35 -27.51
C VAL A 56 5.46 -3.75 -26.10
N ARG A 57 5.47 -2.42 -25.98
CA ARG A 57 5.66 -1.73 -24.69
C ARG A 57 4.49 -1.99 -23.74
N LEU A 58 3.27 -1.91 -24.25
CA LEU A 58 2.05 -2.24 -23.51
C LEU A 58 2.10 -3.69 -23.00
N VAL A 59 2.35 -4.65 -23.90
CA VAL A 59 2.39 -6.09 -23.55
C VAL A 59 3.42 -6.36 -22.46
N ARG A 60 4.62 -5.76 -22.57
CA ARG A 60 5.68 -5.94 -21.57
C ARG A 60 5.31 -5.31 -20.23
N ALA A 61 4.79 -4.08 -20.23
CA ALA A 61 4.39 -3.38 -19.01
C ALA A 61 3.25 -4.11 -18.29
N ALA A 62 2.19 -4.49 -19.02
CA ALA A 62 1.06 -5.23 -18.48
C ALA A 62 1.51 -6.54 -17.80
N ARG A 63 2.41 -7.30 -18.46
CA ARG A 63 2.98 -8.53 -17.88
C ARG A 63 3.73 -8.25 -16.58
N PHE A 64 4.58 -7.22 -16.53
CA PHE A 64 5.32 -6.88 -15.31
C PHE A 64 4.39 -6.49 -14.16
N ARG A 65 3.35 -5.71 -14.44
CA ARG A 65 2.37 -5.30 -13.44
C ARG A 65 1.60 -6.48 -12.88
N GLN A 66 1.09 -7.36 -13.75
CA GLN A 66 0.42 -8.60 -13.33
C GLN A 66 1.31 -9.49 -12.44
N MET A 67 2.58 -9.67 -12.80
CA MET A 67 3.51 -10.48 -12.00
C MET A 67 3.84 -9.86 -10.62
N ARG A 68 3.64 -8.55 -10.48
CA ARG A 68 3.99 -7.78 -9.27
C ARG A 68 2.77 -7.30 -8.49
N ARG A 69 1.57 -7.81 -8.80
CA ARG A 69 0.37 -7.46 -8.05
C ARG A 69 0.56 -7.68 -6.56
N PRO A 70 0.10 -6.73 -5.72
CA PRO A 70 0.15 -6.88 -4.29
C PRO A 70 -0.67 -8.10 -3.86
N ARG A 71 -0.16 -8.84 -2.88
CA ARG A 71 -0.92 -9.91 -2.23
C ARG A 71 -1.52 -9.38 -0.94
N ALA A 72 -2.84 -9.39 -0.85
CA ALA A 72 -3.53 -9.01 0.37
C ALA A 72 -3.37 -10.09 1.46
N TYR A 73 -3.25 -9.64 2.70
CA TYR A 73 -3.30 -10.47 3.90
C TYR A 73 -3.92 -9.68 5.05
N PHE A 74 -4.36 -10.38 6.08
CA PHE A 74 -4.84 -9.76 7.31
C PHE A 74 -3.75 -9.83 8.39
N ASP A 75 -3.34 -8.68 8.91
CA ASP A 75 -2.36 -8.62 10.00
C ASP A 75 -3.06 -8.60 11.36
N ARG A 76 -3.03 -9.73 12.05
CA ARG A 76 -3.66 -9.89 13.36
C ARG A 76 -3.03 -9.07 14.49
N LYS A 77 -1.80 -8.58 14.32
CA LYS A 77 -1.13 -7.80 15.38
C LYS A 77 -1.66 -6.38 15.46
N ILE A 78 -2.04 -5.83 14.32
CA ILE A 78 -2.53 -4.46 14.16
C ILE A 78 -3.97 -4.42 13.64
N ASP A 79 -4.62 -5.58 13.60
CA ASP A 79 -6.03 -5.81 13.26
C ASP A 79 -6.50 -5.10 11.96
N THR A 80 -5.65 -5.13 10.92
CA THR A 80 -5.89 -4.43 9.65
C THR A 80 -5.50 -5.25 8.42
N HIS A 81 -6.09 -4.89 7.28
CA HIS A 81 -5.71 -5.44 5.99
C HIS A 81 -4.40 -4.81 5.50
N CYS A 82 -3.45 -5.65 5.14
CA CYS A 82 -2.15 -5.25 4.61
C CYS A 82 -1.88 -5.90 3.26
N LEU A 83 -0.90 -5.36 2.56
CA LEU A 83 -0.43 -5.83 1.26
C LEU A 83 1.04 -6.21 1.34
N SER A 84 1.38 -7.30 0.66
CA SER A 84 2.76 -7.66 0.32
C SER A 84 3.00 -7.26 -1.14
N VAL A 85 3.74 -6.18 -1.35
CA VAL A 85 3.98 -5.58 -2.67
C VAL A 85 5.32 -6.03 -3.21
N CYS A 86 5.34 -6.65 -4.39
CA CYS A 86 6.54 -7.22 -4.98
C CYS A 86 7.45 -6.14 -5.57
N LEU A 87 8.72 -6.08 -5.16
CA LEU A 87 9.65 -5.03 -5.56
C LEU A 87 10.52 -5.40 -6.78
N ASN A 88 10.56 -6.68 -7.14
CA ASN A 88 11.40 -7.19 -8.22
C ASN A 88 10.72 -8.29 -9.04
N ASN A 89 11.28 -8.62 -10.21
CA ASN A 89 10.68 -9.55 -11.17
C ASN A 89 10.72 -11.01 -10.73
N ASN A 90 11.74 -11.41 -9.95
CA ASN A 90 11.90 -12.78 -9.46
C ASN A 90 11.10 -13.03 -8.17
N ARG A 91 10.37 -12.04 -7.66
CA ARG A 91 9.53 -12.14 -6.47
C ARG A 91 10.28 -12.58 -5.23
N SER A 92 11.52 -12.10 -5.08
CA SER A 92 12.36 -12.39 -3.92
C SER A 92 12.35 -11.27 -2.88
N MET A 93 11.75 -10.12 -3.19
CA MET A 93 11.74 -8.95 -2.31
C MET A 93 10.36 -8.30 -2.30
N PHE A 94 9.87 -8.02 -1.09
CA PHE A 94 8.54 -7.49 -0.87
C PHE A 94 8.56 -6.36 0.15
N ALA A 95 7.77 -5.32 -0.11
CA ALA A 95 7.39 -4.35 0.90
C ALA A 95 6.07 -4.75 1.56
N LYS A 96 5.90 -4.38 2.83
CA LYS A 96 4.63 -4.50 3.56
C LYS A 96 4.01 -3.12 3.69
N ALA A 97 2.76 -2.95 3.31
CA ALA A 97 2.02 -1.70 3.47
C ALA A 97 0.61 -1.99 3.96
N GLU A 98 -0.05 -1.01 4.57
CA GLU A 98 -1.49 -1.10 4.82
C GLU A 98 -2.26 -0.96 3.49
N ALA A 99 -3.34 -1.73 3.34
CA ALA A 99 -4.10 -1.74 2.09
C ALA A 99 -4.71 -0.36 1.80
N ALA A 100 -5.21 0.33 2.83
CA ALA A 100 -5.78 1.66 2.72
C ALA A 100 -4.76 2.68 2.17
N ASP A 101 -3.53 2.71 2.69
CA ASP A 101 -2.50 3.64 2.20
C ASP A 101 -2.10 3.33 0.76
N TRP A 102 -1.93 2.06 0.42
CA TRP A 102 -1.60 1.66 -0.94
C TRP A 102 -2.69 2.08 -1.94
N ILE A 103 -3.96 1.82 -1.60
CA ILE A 103 -5.12 2.21 -2.41
C ILE A 103 -5.15 3.74 -2.56
N ALA A 104 -5.02 4.47 -1.47
CA ALA A 104 -5.07 5.92 -1.47
C ALA A 104 -3.90 6.55 -2.25
N MET A 105 -2.75 5.86 -2.35
CA MET A 105 -1.66 6.24 -3.24
C MET A 105 -2.01 6.00 -4.72
N GLN A 106 -2.64 4.88 -5.06
CA GLN A 106 -3.08 4.62 -6.43
C GLN A 106 -4.07 5.69 -6.89
N GLU A 107 -5.04 6.04 -6.04
CA GLU A 107 -6.05 7.09 -6.31
C GLU A 107 -5.44 8.49 -6.44
N ALA A 108 -4.32 8.75 -5.76
CA ALA A 108 -3.56 9.99 -5.91
C ALA A 108 -2.68 10.03 -7.18
N GLY A 109 -2.73 9.00 -8.03
CA GLY A 109 -1.94 8.92 -9.26
C GLY A 109 -0.53 8.36 -9.09
N HIS A 110 -0.15 7.91 -7.89
CA HIS A 110 1.15 7.27 -7.64
C HIS A 110 1.13 5.76 -7.95
N ASN A 111 0.53 5.41 -9.10
CA ASN A 111 0.27 4.02 -9.49
C ASN A 111 1.42 3.31 -10.23
N GLY A 112 2.63 3.84 -10.09
CA GLY A 112 3.85 3.24 -10.61
C GLY A 112 4.19 1.88 -9.99
N LEU A 113 5.13 1.17 -10.63
CA LEU A 113 5.68 -0.06 -10.06
C LEU A 113 6.54 0.28 -8.85
N TRP A 114 6.31 -0.44 -7.75
CA TRP A 114 7.17 -0.35 -6.58
C TRP A 114 8.48 -1.10 -6.85
N MET A 115 9.58 -0.51 -6.41
CA MET A 115 10.92 -1.07 -6.56
C MET A 115 11.74 -0.76 -5.32
N ALA A 116 12.72 -1.61 -5.04
CA ALA A 116 13.75 -1.30 -4.08
C ALA A 116 14.92 -0.61 -4.81
N THR A 117 15.45 0.45 -4.21
CA THR A 117 16.63 1.17 -4.69
C THR A 117 17.59 1.41 -3.53
N ILE A 118 18.86 1.64 -3.83
CA ILE A 118 19.84 2.08 -2.84
C ILE A 118 19.99 3.59 -2.96
N CYS A 119 19.58 4.32 -1.94
CA CYS A 119 19.74 5.77 -1.82
C CYS A 119 20.67 6.05 -0.64
N GLU A 120 21.81 6.69 -0.89
CA GLU A 120 22.78 7.05 0.16
C GLU A 120 23.22 5.86 1.05
N GLY A 121 23.35 4.67 0.44
CA GLY A 121 23.72 3.45 1.15
C GLY A 121 22.57 2.78 1.94
N ARG A 122 21.36 3.33 1.90
CA ARG A 122 20.15 2.79 2.52
C ARG A 122 19.24 2.15 1.46
N LEU A 123 18.61 1.02 1.79
CA LEU A 123 17.62 0.38 0.92
C LEU A 123 16.27 1.08 1.10
N ASP A 124 15.72 1.63 0.02
CA ASP A 124 14.45 2.35 0.02
C ASP A 124 13.45 1.79 -0.97
N VAL A 125 12.17 1.91 -0.63
CA VAL A 125 11.07 1.61 -1.55
C VAL A 125 10.65 2.88 -2.27
N VAL A 126 10.71 2.83 -3.58
CA VAL A 126 10.32 3.93 -4.47
C VAL A 126 9.25 3.47 -5.45
N THR A 127 8.44 4.40 -5.93
CA THR A 127 7.54 4.16 -7.06
C THR A 127 8.14 4.71 -8.35
N ARG A 128 7.92 4.00 -9.46
CA ARG A 128 8.34 4.43 -10.80
C ARG A 128 7.21 4.24 -11.80
N LEU A 129 6.82 5.33 -12.46
CA LEU A 129 5.73 5.33 -13.44
C LEU A 129 6.06 4.48 -14.68
N THR A 130 7.31 4.55 -15.16
CA THR A 130 7.77 3.75 -16.31
C THR A 130 8.69 2.61 -15.86
N PRO A 131 8.56 1.40 -16.42
CA PRO A 131 9.47 0.29 -16.10
C PRO A 131 10.86 0.43 -16.72
N ASN A 132 11.12 1.46 -17.55
CA ASN A 132 12.36 1.60 -18.31
C ASN A 132 13.41 2.42 -17.52
N PRO A 133 14.59 1.86 -17.19
CA PRO A 133 15.69 2.54 -16.49
C PRO A 133 16.14 3.87 -17.09
N GLU A 134 16.05 3.98 -18.41
CA GLU A 134 16.58 5.11 -19.19
C GLU A 134 15.65 6.32 -19.22
N ASP A 135 14.36 6.13 -18.95
CA ASP A 135 13.46 7.25 -18.74
C ASP A 135 13.80 7.79 -17.35
N ALA A 136 14.45 8.96 -17.28
CA ALA A 136 14.81 9.67 -16.05
C ALA A 136 13.55 10.12 -15.29
N ALA A 137 12.73 9.16 -14.86
CA ALA A 137 11.60 9.37 -14.00
C ALA A 137 12.14 9.64 -12.60
N GLU A 138 11.75 10.76 -12.02
CA GLU A 138 11.95 11.03 -10.59
C GLU A 138 11.45 9.82 -9.79
N LEU A 139 12.34 9.29 -8.95
CA LEU A 139 11.99 8.24 -8.01
C LEU A 139 11.36 8.92 -6.80
N THR A 140 10.09 8.60 -6.53
CA THR A 140 9.42 9.11 -5.34
C THR A 140 9.45 8.07 -4.23
N ALA A 141 9.95 8.46 -3.06
CA ALA A 141 10.01 7.59 -1.88
C ALA A 141 8.60 7.26 -1.38
N VAL A 142 8.29 5.96 -1.27
CA VAL A 142 6.95 5.49 -0.91
C VAL A 142 6.59 5.84 0.53
N ALA A 143 7.54 5.75 1.46
CA ALA A 143 7.28 6.09 2.86
C ALA A 143 6.84 7.55 3.03
N GLY A 144 7.39 8.48 2.24
CA GLY A 144 6.95 9.87 2.26
C GLY A 144 5.53 10.05 1.70
N LEU A 145 5.17 9.32 0.65
CA LEU A 145 3.81 9.31 0.10
C LEU A 145 2.77 8.79 1.11
N ILE A 146 3.16 7.84 1.97
CA ILE A 146 2.29 7.30 3.03
C ILE A 146 2.11 8.33 4.16
N LEU A 147 3.19 8.99 4.58
CA LEU A 147 3.13 9.96 5.66
C LEU A 147 2.41 11.26 5.28
N ARG A 148 2.26 11.58 3.99
CA ARG A 148 1.50 12.72 3.38
C ARG A 148 1.88 14.13 3.83
N ASP A 149 2.37 14.30 5.05
CA ASP A 149 2.61 15.57 5.74
C ASP A 149 4.09 15.77 6.11
N LEU A 150 5.02 15.09 5.43
CA LEU A 150 6.45 15.37 5.62
C LEU A 150 6.77 16.77 5.08
N GLY A 151 7.40 17.59 5.92
CA GLY A 151 7.99 18.86 5.51
C GLY A 151 9.13 18.66 4.49
N PRO A 152 9.57 19.74 3.82
CA PRO A 152 10.56 19.69 2.75
C PRO A 152 11.91 19.08 3.17
N ASP A 153 12.24 19.17 4.46
CA ASP A 153 13.50 18.66 5.03
C ASP A 153 13.29 17.44 5.93
N GLN A 154 12.08 16.88 5.99
CA GLN A 154 11.78 15.72 6.84
C GLN A 154 11.90 14.42 6.06
N GLU A 155 12.57 13.45 6.66
CA GLU A 155 12.65 12.08 6.14
C GLU A 155 11.71 11.15 6.90
N PRO A 156 11.24 10.05 6.28
CA PRO A 156 10.55 9.00 7.01
C PRO A 156 11.55 8.17 7.84
N GLY A 157 11.28 8.09 9.14
CA GLY A 157 11.89 7.16 10.09
C GLY A 157 11.14 5.84 10.20
N PHE A 158 11.84 4.80 10.67
CA PHE A 158 11.33 3.42 10.76
C PHE A 158 11.54 2.85 12.17
N VAL A 159 10.45 2.52 12.87
CA VAL A 159 10.49 2.09 14.29
C VAL A 159 11.30 0.81 14.47
N ASP A 160 11.15 -0.16 13.57
CA ASP A 160 11.88 -1.43 13.60
C ASP A 160 13.17 -1.43 12.76
N GLY A 161 13.51 -0.31 12.12
CA GLY A 161 14.64 -0.18 11.21
C GLY A 161 14.48 -0.89 9.85
N ASP A 162 13.37 -1.60 9.61
CA ASP A 162 13.08 -2.28 8.35
C ASP A 162 12.41 -1.31 7.36
N ARG A 163 13.20 -0.81 6.42
CA ARG A 163 12.73 0.12 5.37
C ARG A 163 11.79 -0.51 4.34
N LEU A 164 11.60 -1.83 4.38
CA LEU A 164 10.59 -2.53 3.58
C LEU A 164 9.25 -2.67 4.33
N ASN A 165 9.23 -2.38 5.63
CA ASN A 165 8.02 -2.34 6.43
C ASN A 165 7.42 -0.92 6.45
N LEU A 166 6.52 -0.66 5.51
CA LEU A 166 5.85 0.62 5.27
C LEU A 166 4.46 0.70 5.92
N ARG A 167 4.13 -0.17 6.87
CA ARG A 167 2.89 -0.05 7.67
C ARG A 167 2.96 1.21 8.52
N ARG A 168 1.86 1.96 8.72
CA ARG A 168 1.89 3.25 9.44
C ARG A 168 2.42 3.11 10.84
N THR A 169 2.13 2.01 11.51
CA THR A 169 2.65 1.72 12.86
C THR A 169 4.18 1.65 12.92
N ASN A 170 4.85 1.53 11.77
CA ASN A 170 6.31 1.51 11.66
C ASN A 170 6.91 2.83 11.18
N LEU A 171 6.10 3.77 10.70
CA LEU A 171 6.58 5.01 10.09
C LEU A 171 6.40 6.20 11.04
N PHE A 172 7.39 7.08 11.07
CA PHE A 172 7.29 8.37 11.75
C PHE A 172 8.06 9.45 10.98
N PRO A 173 7.73 10.75 11.13
CA PRO A 173 8.58 11.83 10.61
C PRO A 173 9.88 11.89 11.43
N ASP A 174 11.02 11.63 10.79
CA ASP A 174 12.34 11.83 11.39
C ASP A 174 12.76 13.30 11.26
N VAL A 175 13.56 13.78 12.21
CA VAL A 175 13.95 15.19 12.36
C VAL A 175 15.40 15.42 11.98
#